data_AF-A0A9P6QX00-F1
#
_entry.id   AF-A0A9P6QX00-F1
#
_cell.length_a   1.000
_cell.length_b   1.000
_cell.length_c   1.000
_cell.angle_alpha   90.00
_cell.angle_beta   90.00
_cell.angle_gamma   90.00
#
_symmetry.space_group_name_H-M   'P 1'
#
loop_
_entity.id
_entity.type
_entity.pdbx_description
1 polymer ?
#
loop_
_entity_poly.entity_id
_entity_poly.type
_entity_poly.pdbx_seq_one_letter_code
_entity_poly.pdbx_strand_id
1 'polypeptide(L)'
;VDPKTGELIFFSWRTEHPFAYYSVISGDGRRVVWEEPIPGIMKIPYIVDGHKHKSEGKPVIYFDPNTPTQFGIIPRYFDGSKHEVVWFESRACHIFHTANAWNETDADGNVVAICLTACRSERFISQINLWQPPTPGGYGGGVTEEEYKTEYGPPGSGDYTKQQPDEPFMTLFRFDFKTKETQMTTLSTIGSEFPVINFDRYTQPDLKYVYGATTAPLTPNTGIKFDGIVKTDILALIKRKNELLSARQLKNAGGEGQWELGVQELQSMEKHTTQRHTFGPHTFGSEA
;
A
#
# COMPACT_ATOMS: atom_id res chain seq x y z
N VAL A 1 -4.60 -15.40 -8.66
CA VAL A 1 -5.57 -16.24 -9.41
C VAL A 1 -6.95 -15.76 -9.04
N ASP A 2 -7.78 -15.49 -10.03
CA ASP A 2 -9.17 -15.12 -9.82
C ASP A 2 -10.01 -16.39 -9.53
N PRO A 3 -10.67 -16.50 -8.36
CA PRO A 3 -11.40 -17.69 -7.95
C PRO A 3 -12.72 -17.91 -8.72
N LYS A 4 -13.27 -16.88 -9.38
CA LYS A 4 -14.52 -16.99 -10.15
C LYS A 4 -14.27 -17.52 -11.55
N THR A 5 -13.17 -17.11 -12.17
CA THR A 5 -12.84 -17.39 -13.58
C THR A 5 -11.74 -18.42 -13.74
N GLY A 6 -10.96 -18.68 -12.68
CA GLY A 6 -9.77 -19.53 -12.72
C GLY A 6 -8.57 -18.86 -13.39
N GLU A 7 -8.67 -17.60 -13.81
CA GLU A 7 -7.59 -16.93 -14.54
C GLU A 7 -6.39 -16.61 -13.64
N LEU A 8 -5.19 -16.86 -14.15
CA LEU A 8 -3.94 -16.36 -13.59
C LEU A 8 -3.63 -15.01 -14.23
N ILE A 9 -3.80 -13.95 -13.44
CA ILE A 9 -3.43 -12.58 -13.80
C ILE A 9 -2.05 -12.30 -13.19
N PHE A 10 -1.12 -11.82 -14.00
CA PHE A 10 0.22 -11.49 -13.54
C PHE A 10 0.84 -10.36 -14.38
N PHE A 11 1.90 -9.79 -13.84
CA PHE A 11 2.73 -8.83 -14.54
C PHE A 11 4.20 -9.15 -14.31
N SER A 12 5.06 -8.63 -15.15
CA SER A 12 6.51 -8.67 -14.96
C SER A 12 7.07 -7.28 -15.17
N TRP A 13 8.15 -6.95 -14.46
CA TRP A 13 8.93 -5.74 -14.69
C TRP A 13 10.30 -6.05 -15.27
N ARG A 14 10.92 -5.06 -15.91
CA ARG A 14 12.28 -5.10 -16.45
C ARG A 14 12.94 -3.74 -16.21
N THR A 15 14.27 -3.72 -16.25
CA THR A 15 15.06 -2.48 -16.15
C THR A 15 15.17 -1.73 -17.49
N GLU A 16 14.60 -2.28 -18.56
CA GLU A 16 14.60 -1.72 -19.90
C GLU A 16 13.17 -1.45 -20.36
N HIS A 17 12.98 -0.37 -21.13
CA HIS A 17 11.69 -0.02 -21.72
C HIS A 17 11.11 -1.22 -22.50
N PRO A 18 9.81 -1.56 -22.37
CA PRO A 18 8.70 -0.80 -21.75
C PRO A 18 8.53 -0.98 -20.24
N PHE A 19 9.54 -1.52 -19.53
CA PHE A 19 9.60 -1.68 -18.07
C PHE A 19 8.56 -2.60 -17.43
N ALA A 20 7.35 -2.72 -17.96
CA ALA A 20 6.31 -3.59 -17.42
C ALA A 20 5.51 -4.27 -18.53
N TYR A 21 5.17 -5.54 -18.29
CA TYR A 21 4.35 -6.36 -19.18
C TYR A 21 3.22 -7.00 -18.39
N TYR A 22 2.03 -7.01 -18.98
CA TYR A 22 0.83 -7.57 -18.37
C TYR A 22 0.40 -8.86 -19.08
N SER A 23 -0.17 -9.80 -18.34
CA SER A 23 -0.61 -11.08 -18.90
C SER A 23 -1.77 -11.69 -18.12
N VAL A 24 -2.61 -12.40 -18.86
CA VAL A 24 -3.75 -13.16 -18.34
C VAL A 24 -3.75 -14.53 -19.00
N ILE A 25 -3.66 -15.57 -18.18
CA ILE A 25 -3.81 -16.96 -18.61
C ILE A 25 -5.16 -17.46 -18.08
N SER A 26 -5.98 -18.05 -18.94
CA SER A 26 -7.28 -18.62 -18.56
C SER A 26 -7.12 -19.86 -17.67
N GLY A 27 -8.20 -20.26 -16.99
CA GLY A 27 -8.19 -21.44 -16.11
C GLY A 27 -7.83 -22.76 -16.80
N ASP A 28 -7.92 -22.84 -18.12
CA ASP A 28 -7.51 -23.98 -18.95
C ASP A 28 -6.10 -23.81 -19.57
N GLY A 29 -5.35 -22.77 -19.18
CA GLY A 29 -3.96 -22.56 -19.60
C GLY A 29 -3.77 -21.80 -20.92
N ARG A 30 -4.83 -21.25 -21.52
CA ARG A 30 -4.71 -20.44 -22.75
C ARG A 30 -4.29 -19.01 -22.42
N ARG A 31 -3.51 -18.40 -23.31
CA ARG A 31 -3.07 -17.01 -23.18
C ARG A 31 -4.17 -16.08 -23.69
N VAL A 32 -4.83 -15.36 -22.79
CA VAL A 32 -5.89 -14.39 -23.12
C VAL A 32 -5.28 -13.02 -23.41
N VAL A 33 -4.34 -12.59 -22.56
CA VAL A 33 -3.43 -11.46 -22.80
C VAL A 33 -2.03 -12.00 -22.59
N TRP A 34 -1.10 -11.71 -23.50
CA TRP A 34 0.25 -12.26 -23.43
C TRP A 34 1.32 -11.20 -23.62
N GLU A 35 2.10 -10.97 -22.56
CA GLU A 35 3.22 -10.04 -22.55
C GLU A 35 2.88 -8.71 -23.24
N GLU A 36 1.71 -8.16 -22.94
CA GLU A 36 1.29 -6.88 -23.49
C GLU A 36 2.05 -5.77 -22.76
N PRO A 37 2.82 -4.91 -23.47
CA PRO A 37 3.58 -3.85 -22.82
C PRO A 37 2.63 -2.83 -22.19
N ILE A 38 2.87 -2.44 -20.95
CA ILE A 38 2.10 -1.39 -20.29
C ILE A 38 2.76 -0.04 -20.64
N PRO A 39 2.13 0.81 -21.48
CA PRO A 39 2.74 2.05 -21.92
C PRO A 39 2.82 3.08 -20.78
N GLY A 40 3.89 3.87 -20.76
CA GLY A 40 4.19 4.86 -19.73
C GLY A 40 5.28 4.42 -18.76
N ILE A 41 5.77 5.34 -17.93
CA ILE A 41 6.77 5.05 -16.89
C ILE A 41 6.02 5.03 -15.56
N MET A 42 5.98 3.85 -14.92
CA MET A 42 5.57 3.76 -13.52
C MET A 42 6.54 4.59 -12.67
N LYS A 43 6.11 5.73 -12.14
CA LYS A 43 6.88 6.45 -11.13
C LYS A 43 6.66 5.78 -9.78
N ILE A 44 7.63 4.97 -9.40
CA ILE A 44 7.74 4.49 -8.02
C ILE A 44 8.76 5.41 -7.34
N PRO A 45 8.55 5.81 -6.08
CA PRO A 45 9.53 6.61 -5.32
C PRO A 45 10.81 5.81 -4.98
N TYR A 46 11.34 5.01 -5.90
CA TYR A 46 12.60 4.29 -5.77
C TYR A 46 13.61 4.74 -6.80
N ILE A 47 14.75 5.20 -6.31
CA ILE A 47 15.93 5.43 -7.12
C ILE A 47 16.84 4.22 -6.97
N VAL A 48 17.11 3.53 -8.08
CA VAL A 48 18.06 2.41 -8.15
C VAL A 48 19.32 2.90 -8.86
N ASP A 49 20.34 3.30 -8.10
CA ASP A 49 21.65 3.70 -8.64
C ASP A 49 22.77 3.04 -7.83
N GLY A 50 22.98 1.74 -8.10
CA GLY A 50 23.92 0.93 -7.33
C GLY A 50 25.39 1.35 -7.49
N HIS A 51 25.77 2.00 -8.60
CA HIS A 51 27.16 2.39 -8.83
C HIS A 51 27.51 3.70 -8.12
N LYS A 52 26.67 4.72 -8.25
CA LYS A 52 26.88 6.01 -7.57
C LYS A 52 26.66 5.89 -6.06
N HIS A 53 25.54 5.28 -5.64
CA HIS A 53 25.21 5.19 -4.21
C HIS A 53 26.22 4.37 -3.42
N LYS A 54 26.77 3.30 -4.00
CA LYS A 54 27.84 2.52 -3.36
C LYS A 54 29.09 3.34 -3.10
N SER A 55 29.46 4.26 -4.01
CA SER A 55 30.61 5.16 -3.82
C SER A 55 30.35 6.27 -2.79
N GLU A 56 29.09 6.62 -2.55
CA GLU A 56 28.64 7.65 -1.60
C GLU A 56 28.20 7.07 -0.25
N GLY A 57 28.27 5.74 -0.05
CA GLY A 57 27.79 5.08 1.17
C GLY A 57 26.26 5.05 1.33
N LYS A 58 25.51 5.31 0.26
CA LYS A 58 24.05 5.32 0.22
C LYS A 58 23.49 3.93 -0.14
N PRO A 59 22.25 3.59 0.26
CA PRO A 59 21.62 2.35 -0.16
C PRO A 59 21.40 2.28 -1.68
N VAL A 60 21.56 1.08 -2.25
CA VAL A 60 21.39 0.79 -3.68
C VAL A 60 19.98 1.14 -4.16
N ILE A 61 18.99 0.92 -3.30
CA ILE A 61 17.60 1.33 -3.48
C ILE A 61 17.33 2.45 -2.46
N TYR A 62 17.01 3.63 -2.96
CA TYR A 62 16.72 4.81 -2.15
C TYR A 62 15.26 5.21 -2.33
N PHE A 63 14.56 5.50 -1.24
CA PHE A 63 13.19 6.03 -1.30
C PHE A 63 13.22 7.55 -1.43
N ASP A 64 12.64 8.11 -2.49
CA ASP A 64 12.53 9.57 -2.68
C ASP A 64 11.17 10.08 -2.18
N PRO A 65 11.11 10.79 -1.03
CA PRO A 65 9.85 11.30 -0.49
C PRO A 65 9.24 12.44 -1.31
N ASN A 66 9.97 13.02 -2.26
CA ASN A 66 9.46 14.09 -3.13
C ASN A 66 8.83 13.57 -4.43
N THR A 67 8.98 12.28 -4.73
CA THR A 67 8.41 11.66 -5.92
C THR A 67 7.04 11.07 -5.58
N PRO A 68 5.93 11.52 -6.23
CA PRO A 68 4.62 10.93 -6.05
C PRO A 68 4.60 9.44 -6.40
N THR A 69 3.76 8.67 -5.71
CA THR A 69 3.50 7.27 -6.07
C THR A 69 2.43 7.22 -7.15
N GLN A 70 2.74 6.58 -8.28
CA GLN A 70 1.79 6.41 -9.39
C GLN A 70 1.09 5.06 -9.39
N PHE A 71 -0.21 5.08 -9.70
CA PHE A 71 -1.07 3.91 -9.87
C PHE A 71 -1.59 3.87 -11.31
N GLY A 72 -1.25 2.82 -12.04
CA GLY A 72 -1.73 2.59 -13.40
C GLY A 72 -2.96 1.68 -13.38
N ILE A 73 -4.08 2.17 -13.93
CA ILE A 73 -5.30 1.38 -14.09
C ILE A 73 -5.47 0.99 -15.55
N ILE A 74 -5.62 -0.31 -15.79
CA ILE A 74 -5.87 -0.91 -17.10
C ILE A 74 -7.08 -1.84 -17.06
N PRO A 75 -7.82 -1.99 -18.18
CA PRO A 75 -8.76 -3.08 -18.34
C PRO A 75 -8.10 -4.45 -18.12
N ARG A 76 -8.84 -5.41 -17.54
CA ARG A 76 -8.36 -6.79 -17.35
C ARG A 76 -7.90 -7.46 -18.63
N TYR A 77 -8.58 -7.21 -19.76
CA TYR A 77 -8.17 -7.71 -21.07
C TYR A 77 -7.50 -6.59 -21.85
N PHE A 78 -6.36 -6.13 -21.32
CA PHE A 78 -5.60 -5.03 -21.87
C PHE A 78 -5.08 -5.35 -23.28
N ASP A 79 -5.04 -4.33 -24.13
CA ASP A 79 -4.59 -4.36 -25.53
C ASP A 79 -4.02 -2.97 -25.80
N GLY A 80 -2.70 -2.85 -25.86
CA GLY A 80 -2.00 -1.57 -25.97
C GLY A 80 -2.27 -0.85 -27.28
N SER A 81 -2.87 -1.51 -28.28
CA SER A 81 -3.32 -0.87 -29.52
C SER A 81 -4.69 -0.21 -29.41
N LYS A 82 -5.48 -0.53 -28.37
CA LYS A 82 -6.86 -0.05 -28.17
C LYS A 82 -7.09 0.67 -26.85
N HIS A 83 -6.24 0.41 -25.86
CA HIS A 83 -6.41 0.87 -24.50
C HIS A 83 -5.23 1.73 -24.07
N GLU A 84 -5.53 2.77 -23.30
CA GLU A 84 -4.55 3.60 -22.63
C GLU A 84 -4.56 3.30 -21.13
N VAL A 85 -3.41 3.52 -20.48
CA VAL A 85 -3.31 3.41 -19.02
C VAL A 85 -3.86 4.70 -18.40
N VAL A 86 -4.77 4.55 -17.45
CA VAL A 86 -5.25 5.69 -16.65
C VAL A 86 -4.39 5.81 -15.41
N TRP A 87 -3.57 6.86 -15.37
CA TRP A 87 -2.66 7.12 -14.27
C TRP A 87 -3.31 7.98 -13.17
N PHE A 88 -3.12 7.55 -11.94
CA PHE A 88 -3.47 8.26 -10.72
C PHE A 88 -2.21 8.48 -9.89
N GLU A 89 -2.19 9.55 -9.10
CA GLU A 89 -1.06 9.88 -8.22
C GLU A 89 -1.54 9.99 -6.78
N SER A 90 -0.68 9.59 -5.85
CA SER A 90 -0.76 9.96 -4.44
C SER A 90 0.52 10.66 -4.02
N ARG A 91 0.51 11.27 -2.83
CA ARG A 91 1.77 11.61 -2.14
C ARG A 91 2.68 10.38 -2.03
N ALA A 92 3.98 10.63 -1.91
CA ALA A 92 4.98 9.56 -1.79
C ALA A 92 4.56 8.57 -0.70
N CYS A 93 4.51 7.30 -1.07
CA CYS A 93 4.23 6.21 -0.15
C CYS A 93 4.78 4.91 -0.69
N HIS A 94 4.94 3.93 0.18
CA HIS A 94 5.28 2.58 -0.24
C HIS A 94 4.10 1.63 0.00
N ILE A 95 3.88 0.75 -0.98
CA ILE A 95 2.90 -0.33 -0.92
C ILE A 95 3.66 -1.64 -0.93
N PHE A 96 3.49 -2.45 0.11
CA PHE A 96 4.07 -3.78 0.22
C PHE A 96 3.15 -4.82 -0.43
N HIS A 97 2.05 -5.14 0.26
CA HIS A 97 1.08 -6.14 -0.17
C HIS A 97 -0.31 -5.54 -0.32
N THR A 98 -1.01 -5.95 -1.38
CA THR A 98 -2.40 -5.59 -1.62
C THR A 98 -3.33 -6.67 -1.08
N ALA A 99 -4.43 -6.29 -0.46
CA ALA A 99 -5.42 -7.21 0.09
C ALA A 99 -6.54 -7.54 -0.91
N ASN A 100 -7.18 -6.51 -1.49
CA ASN A 100 -8.27 -6.67 -2.45
C ASN A 100 -8.41 -5.41 -3.32
N ALA A 101 -9.04 -5.53 -4.48
CA ALA A 101 -9.46 -4.39 -5.29
C ALA A 101 -10.83 -4.63 -5.92
N TRP A 102 -11.67 -3.61 -6.03
CA TRP A 102 -13.02 -3.73 -6.59
C TRP A 102 -13.46 -2.47 -7.33
N ASN A 103 -14.48 -2.63 -8.18
CA ASN A 103 -15.12 -1.54 -8.90
C ASN A 103 -16.20 -0.89 -8.03
N GLU A 104 -16.24 0.43 -8.01
CA GLU A 104 -17.42 1.19 -7.60
C GLU A 104 -18.22 1.55 -8.85
N THR A 105 -19.53 1.31 -8.83
CA THR A 105 -20.41 1.57 -9.97
C THR A 105 -21.51 2.56 -9.62
N ASP A 106 -21.96 3.35 -10.59
CA ASP A 106 -23.19 4.13 -10.48
C ASP A 106 -24.45 3.24 -10.59
N ALA A 107 -25.63 3.88 -10.56
CA ALA A 107 -26.92 3.20 -10.65
C ALA A 107 -27.15 2.49 -11.99
N ASP A 108 -26.47 2.93 -13.05
CA ASP A 108 -26.55 2.35 -14.40
C ASP A 108 -25.50 1.24 -14.61
N GLY A 109 -24.66 0.98 -13.61
CA GLY A 109 -23.62 -0.06 -13.64
C GLY A 109 -22.30 0.39 -14.26
N ASN A 110 -22.13 1.68 -14.57
CA ASN A 110 -20.86 2.20 -15.09
C ASN A 110 -19.84 2.28 -13.96
N VAL A 111 -18.61 1.88 -14.23
CA VAL A 111 -17.51 2.01 -13.26
C VAL A 111 -17.15 3.48 -13.09
N VAL A 112 -17.34 4.01 -11.89
CA VAL A 112 -17.04 5.42 -11.55
C VAL A 112 -15.74 5.57 -10.75
N ALA A 113 -15.32 4.52 -10.05
CA ALA A 113 -14.05 4.49 -9.33
C ALA A 113 -13.52 3.07 -9.18
N ILE A 114 -12.24 2.95 -8.89
CA ILE A 114 -11.60 1.71 -8.45
C ILE A 114 -11.15 1.87 -7.00
N CYS A 115 -11.44 0.87 -6.18
CA CYS A 115 -10.99 0.79 -4.80
C CYS A 115 -9.91 -0.27 -4.66
N LEU A 116 -8.88 0.01 -3.86
CA LEU A 116 -7.76 -0.89 -3.57
C LEU A 116 -7.44 -0.84 -2.08
N THR A 117 -7.47 -1.97 -1.39
CA THR A 117 -6.94 -2.09 -0.02
C THR A 117 -5.53 -2.63 -0.05
N ALA A 118 -4.62 -1.99 0.67
CA ALA A 118 -3.21 -2.38 0.70
C ALA A 118 -2.53 -2.02 2.03
N CYS A 119 -1.49 -2.76 2.37
CA CYS A 119 -0.55 -2.43 3.44
C CYS A 119 0.41 -1.36 2.93
N ARG A 120 0.27 -0.17 3.49
CA ARG A 120 0.92 1.05 3.03
C ARG A 120 1.70 1.70 4.15
N SER A 121 2.95 2.04 3.88
CA SER A 121 3.79 2.85 4.76
C SER A 121 4.08 4.21 4.13
N GLU A 122 4.58 5.12 4.96
CA GLU A 122 4.96 6.47 4.54
C GLU A 122 6.24 6.46 3.70
N ARG A 123 7.12 5.49 3.93
CA ARG A 123 8.34 5.24 3.15
C ARG A 123 8.70 3.75 3.16
N PHE A 124 9.72 3.37 2.40
CA PHE A 124 10.28 2.01 2.49
C PHE A 124 10.96 1.77 3.84
N ILE A 125 10.90 0.53 4.33
CA ILE A 125 11.42 0.21 5.67
C ILE A 125 12.92 0.52 5.75
N SER A 126 13.23 1.55 6.54
CA SER A 126 14.61 2.01 6.78
C SER A 126 15.55 0.91 7.30
N GLN A 127 15.00 -0.04 8.06
CA GLN A 127 15.75 -1.11 8.72
C GLN A 127 15.92 -2.38 7.88
N ILE A 128 15.26 -2.49 6.71
CA ILE A 128 15.47 -3.63 5.81
C ILE A 128 16.77 -3.38 5.05
N ASN A 129 17.82 -3.96 5.60
CA ASN A 129 19.19 -3.77 5.17
C ASN A 129 19.55 -4.70 3.99
N LEU A 130 18.80 -4.66 2.90
CA LEU A 130 19.02 -5.62 1.80
C LEU A 130 20.37 -5.42 1.10
N TRP A 131 21.00 -4.23 1.17
CA TRP A 131 22.17 -3.91 0.35
C TRP A 131 23.11 -2.82 0.91
N GLN A 132 23.21 -2.61 2.23
CA GLN A 132 24.25 -1.73 2.81
C GLN A 132 25.36 -2.54 3.49
N PRO A 133 26.62 -2.05 3.46
CA PRO A 133 27.63 -2.57 4.38
C PRO A 133 27.22 -2.27 5.83
N PRO A 134 27.45 -3.19 6.79
CA PRO A 134 27.15 -2.98 8.19
C PRO A 134 28.09 -1.90 8.75
N THR A 135 27.67 -0.64 8.74
CA THR A 135 28.35 0.43 9.48
C THR A 135 27.79 0.54 10.91
N PRO A 136 28.63 0.87 11.91
CA PRO A 136 28.16 1.12 13.27
C PRO A 136 27.23 2.34 13.26
N GLY A 137 25.94 2.13 13.50
CA GLY A 137 24.94 3.21 13.49
C GLY A 137 23.53 2.76 13.07
N GLY A 138 23.38 1.63 12.37
CA GLY A 138 22.06 1.02 12.11
C GLY A 138 21.12 1.77 11.15
N TYR A 139 21.47 2.99 10.72
CA TYR A 139 20.67 3.83 9.80
C TYR A 139 21.32 4.04 8.41
N GLY A 140 22.40 3.32 8.12
CA GLY A 140 23.15 3.44 6.85
C GLY A 140 23.98 4.70 6.71
N GLY A 141 25.01 4.67 5.85
CA GLY A 141 25.77 5.85 5.46
C GLY A 141 26.55 6.60 6.54
N GLY A 142 26.60 6.10 7.78
CA GLY A 142 27.28 6.77 8.90
C GLY A 142 26.55 8.02 9.43
N VAL A 143 25.28 8.22 9.07
CA VAL A 143 24.45 9.31 9.60
C VAL A 143 23.84 8.94 10.95
N THR A 144 23.61 9.92 11.80
CA THR A 144 22.92 9.77 13.08
C THR A 144 21.42 9.54 12.88
N GLU A 145 20.75 8.97 13.88
CA GLU A 145 19.28 8.78 13.87
C GLU A 145 18.52 10.10 13.64
N GLU A 146 19.02 11.22 14.17
CA GLU A 146 18.39 12.54 14.04
C GLU A 146 18.57 13.15 12.64
N GLU A 147 19.75 12.98 12.04
CA GLU A 147 19.98 13.36 10.63
C GLU A 147 19.08 12.52 9.70
N TYR A 148 18.97 11.23 9.98
CA TYR A 148 18.07 10.33 9.25
C TYR A 148 16.60 10.74 9.41
N LYS A 149 16.12 11.05 10.61
CA LYS A 149 14.75 11.53 10.81
C LYS A 149 14.46 12.86 10.10
N THR A 150 15.46 13.74 10.01
CA THR A 150 15.33 15.04 9.35
C THR A 150 15.28 14.89 7.84
N GLU A 151 16.16 14.06 7.26
CA GLU A 151 16.22 13.82 5.81
C GLU A 151 15.03 12.97 5.31
N TYR A 152 14.53 12.06 6.15
CA TYR A 152 13.52 11.06 5.76
C TYR A 152 12.22 11.15 6.57
N GLY A 153 11.84 12.35 7.04
CA GLY A 153 10.57 12.56 7.73
C GLY A 153 9.37 12.04 6.91
N PRO A 154 8.27 11.60 7.56
CA PRO A 154 7.10 11.13 6.84
C PRO A 154 6.58 12.21 5.87
N PRO A 155 6.33 11.89 4.59
CA PRO A 155 5.76 12.85 3.65
C PRO A 155 4.34 13.26 4.06
N GLY A 156 3.99 14.52 3.83
CA GLY A 156 2.65 15.05 4.03
C GLY A 156 2.45 15.89 5.30
N SER A 157 1.18 16.10 5.66
CA SER A 157 0.74 16.94 6.79
C SER A 157 -0.38 16.26 7.58
N GLY A 158 -0.74 16.79 8.76
CA GLY A 158 -1.84 16.26 9.57
C GLY A 158 -1.43 15.25 10.63
N ASP A 159 -2.42 14.58 11.24
CA ASP A 159 -2.22 13.74 12.43
C ASP A 159 -1.37 12.49 12.14
N TYR A 160 -1.37 12.03 10.90
CA TYR A 160 -0.69 10.82 10.45
C TYR A 160 0.81 11.00 10.22
N THR A 161 1.31 12.24 10.18
CA THR A 161 2.76 12.54 10.23
C THR A 161 3.44 12.05 11.50
N LYS A 162 2.67 11.67 12.52
CA LYS A 162 3.17 11.11 13.79
C LYS A 162 3.22 9.58 13.80
N GLN A 163 2.68 8.91 12.78
CA GLN A 163 2.81 7.46 12.65
C GLN A 163 4.28 7.09 12.42
N GLN A 164 4.65 5.87 12.82
CA GLN A 164 5.97 5.36 12.49
C GLN A 164 6.06 5.21 10.96
N PRO A 165 6.97 5.93 10.28
CA PRO A 165 6.93 6.05 8.82
C PRO A 165 7.27 4.75 8.09
N ASP A 166 7.97 3.85 8.77
CA ASP A 166 8.33 2.52 8.28
C ASP A 166 7.24 1.48 8.55
N GLU A 167 6.26 1.81 9.42
CA GLU A 167 5.20 0.88 9.78
C GLU A 167 4.13 0.87 8.69
N PRO A 168 3.77 -0.31 8.16
CA PRO A 168 2.70 -0.45 7.18
C PRO A 168 1.34 -0.46 7.88
N PHE A 169 0.43 0.38 7.42
CA PHE A 169 -0.96 0.42 7.88
C PHE A 169 -1.88 -0.03 6.76
N MET A 170 -2.97 -0.70 7.12
CA MET A 170 -4.02 -1.05 6.16
C MET A 170 -4.67 0.25 5.64
N THR A 171 -4.63 0.49 4.34
CA THR A 171 -5.14 1.71 3.70
C THR A 171 -6.07 1.35 2.54
N LEU A 172 -7.18 2.07 2.43
CA LEU A 172 -8.05 2.09 1.25
C LEU A 172 -7.66 3.24 0.33
N PHE A 173 -7.33 2.91 -0.91
CA PHE A 173 -7.24 3.84 -2.02
C PHE A 173 -8.55 3.81 -2.81
N ARG A 174 -9.03 4.98 -3.22
CA ARG A 174 -10.15 5.14 -4.16
C ARG A 174 -9.71 6.09 -5.28
N PHE A 175 -9.74 5.59 -6.51
CA PHE A 175 -9.34 6.28 -7.72
C PHE A 175 -10.59 6.72 -8.49
N ASP A 176 -10.96 7.99 -8.43
CA ASP A 176 -12.20 8.50 -9.02
C ASP A 176 -12.00 8.85 -10.50
N PHE A 177 -12.71 8.19 -11.40
CA PHE A 177 -12.53 8.42 -12.84
C PHE A 177 -13.08 9.77 -13.32
N LYS A 178 -14.03 10.36 -12.59
CA LYS A 178 -14.65 11.64 -12.93
C LYS A 178 -13.80 12.81 -12.46
N THR A 179 -13.34 12.80 -11.21
CA THR A 179 -12.53 13.90 -10.66
C THR A 179 -11.04 13.74 -10.95
N LYS A 180 -10.59 12.52 -11.30
CA LYS A 180 -9.18 12.13 -11.43
C LYS A 180 -8.40 12.23 -10.12
N GLU A 181 -9.09 12.29 -8.98
CA GLU A 181 -8.47 12.35 -7.67
C GLU A 181 -8.22 10.95 -7.10
N THR A 182 -7.11 10.81 -6.39
CA THR A 182 -6.83 9.67 -5.51
C THR A 182 -7.20 10.04 -4.08
N GLN A 183 -8.11 9.28 -3.49
CA GLN A 183 -8.42 9.36 -2.07
C GLN A 183 -7.78 8.20 -1.33
N MET A 184 -7.18 8.49 -0.18
CA MET A 184 -6.54 7.55 0.72
C MET A 184 -7.29 7.57 2.04
N THR A 185 -7.40 6.42 2.68
CA THR A 185 -8.04 6.28 4.00
C THR A 185 -7.37 5.18 4.77
N THR A 186 -6.63 5.54 5.82
CA THR A 186 -6.13 4.57 6.78
C THR A 186 -7.29 3.88 7.48
N LEU A 187 -7.26 2.55 7.52
CA LEU A 187 -8.32 1.70 8.03
C LEU A 187 -8.02 1.13 9.42
N SER A 188 -6.80 1.28 9.94
CA SER A 188 -6.47 0.87 11.30
C SER A 188 -5.35 1.72 11.87
N THR A 189 -5.39 1.92 13.19
CA THR A 189 -4.28 2.48 13.96
C THR A 189 -3.21 1.44 14.29
N ILE A 190 -3.48 0.16 13.99
CA ILE A 190 -2.57 -0.96 14.21
C ILE A 190 -1.82 -1.24 12.91
N GLY A 191 -0.49 -1.19 12.95
CA GLY A 191 0.33 -1.59 11.82
C GLY A 191 0.16 -3.08 11.50
N SER A 192 0.07 -3.39 10.22
CA SER A 192 -0.15 -4.76 9.76
C SER A 192 0.34 -5.03 8.33
N GLU A 193 0.71 -6.29 8.11
CA GLU A 193 1.20 -6.83 6.83
C GLU A 193 0.55 -8.16 6.49
N PHE A 194 0.91 -8.67 5.30
CA PHE A 194 0.46 -9.97 4.80
C PHE A 194 -1.06 -10.10 4.85
N PRO A 195 -1.79 -9.20 4.16
CA PRO A 195 -3.22 -9.15 4.29
C PRO A 195 -3.87 -10.32 3.57
N VAL A 196 -4.91 -10.88 4.20
CA VAL A 196 -5.70 -11.98 3.69
C VAL A 196 -7.18 -11.63 3.80
N ILE A 197 -7.96 -12.08 2.82
CA ILE A 197 -9.40 -11.85 2.73
C ILE A 197 -10.16 -13.17 2.64
N ASN A 198 -11.48 -13.13 2.81
CA ASN A 198 -12.31 -14.22 2.34
C ASN A 198 -12.35 -14.19 0.79
N PHE A 199 -11.80 -15.22 0.14
CA PHE A 199 -11.76 -15.30 -1.32
C PHE A 199 -13.13 -15.43 -1.99
N ASP A 200 -14.19 -15.84 -1.27
CA ASP A 200 -15.58 -15.77 -1.76
C ASP A 200 -16.05 -14.32 -1.98
N ARG A 201 -15.30 -13.35 -1.45
CA ARG A 201 -15.50 -11.91 -1.59
C ARG A 201 -14.39 -11.24 -2.41
N TYR A 202 -13.60 -12.02 -3.16
CA TYR A 202 -12.63 -11.49 -4.11
C TYR A 202 -13.31 -10.51 -5.09
N THR A 203 -12.72 -9.33 -5.20
CA THR A 203 -13.18 -8.18 -5.99
C THR A 203 -14.61 -7.69 -5.70
N GLN A 204 -15.20 -8.08 -4.57
CA GLN A 204 -16.54 -7.63 -4.20
C GLN A 204 -16.46 -6.36 -3.32
N PRO A 205 -17.35 -5.37 -3.55
CA PRO A 205 -17.41 -4.16 -2.74
C PRO A 205 -17.96 -4.41 -1.31
N ASP A 206 -18.59 -5.56 -1.05
CA ASP A 206 -19.11 -5.95 0.26
C ASP A 206 -18.09 -6.74 1.10
N LEU A 207 -16.80 -6.73 0.74
CA LEU A 207 -15.75 -7.35 1.55
C LEU A 207 -15.73 -6.67 2.93
N LYS A 208 -16.14 -7.40 3.96
CA LYS A 208 -16.23 -6.86 5.32
C LYS A 208 -14.92 -6.87 6.08
N TYR A 209 -14.16 -7.95 5.98
CA TYR A 209 -13.00 -8.19 6.84
C TYR A 209 -11.73 -8.40 6.03
N VAL A 210 -10.67 -7.71 6.45
CA VAL A 210 -9.29 -8.01 6.08
C VAL A 210 -8.56 -8.48 7.34
N TYR A 211 -7.75 -9.52 7.21
CA TYR A 211 -6.92 -10.05 8.29
C TYR A 211 -5.46 -9.79 7.94
N GLY A 212 -4.63 -9.43 8.91
CA GLY A 212 -3.20 -9.19 8.68
C GLY A 212 -2.38 -9.54 9.91
N ALA A 213 -1.09 -9.79 9.73
CA ALA A 213 -0.15 -9.95 10.83
C ALA A 213 0.19 -8.58 11.42
N THR A 214 0.07 -8.40 12.74
CA THR A 214 0.41 -7.12 13.39
C THR A 214 1.92 -6.94 13.46
N THR A 215 2.38 -5.70 13.29
CA THR A 215 3.79 -5.35 13.39
C THR A 215 4.18 -5.10 14.84
N ALA A 216 5.28 -5.71 15.24
CA ALA A 216 5.94 -5.43 16.51
C ALA A 216 6.81 -4.16 16.37
N PRO A 217 7.17 -3.50 17.49
CA PRO A 217 8.12 -2.39 17.46
C PRO A 217 9.41 -2.75 16.72
N LEU A 218 9.78 -1.90 15.76
CA LEU A 218 10.98 -2.09 14.95
C LEU A 218 12.23 -2.18 15.83
N THR A 219 12.99 -3.27 15.67
CA THR A 219 14.26 -3.48 16.35
C THR A 219 15.38 -3.38 15.32
N PRO A 220 16.35 -2.45 15.50
CA PRO A 220 17.43 -2.23 14.54
C PRO A 220 18.12 -3.54 14.11
N ASN A 221 18.39 -3.67 12.81
CA ASN A 221 19.09 -4.81 12.20
C ASN A 221 18.38 -6.19 12.28
N THR A 222 17.13 -6.26 12.73
CA THR A 222 16.41 -7.56 12.85
C THR A 222 15.21 -7.72 11.92
N GLY A 223 14.96 -6.73 11.04
CA GLY A 223 13.80 -6.69 10.15
C GLY A 223 12.48 -6.43 10.89
N ILE A 224 11.37 -6.41 10.15
CA ILE A 224 10.04 -6.32 10.77
C ILE A 224 9.73 -7.65 11.47
N LYS A 225 9.34 -7.56 12.74
CA LYS A 225 8.80 -8.68 13.51
C LYS A 225 7.29 -8.57 13.57
N PHE A 226 6.62 -9.72 13.67
CA PHE A 226 5.16 -9.81 13.76
C PHE A 226 4.76 -10.44 15.09
N ASP A 227 3.77 -9.86 15.75
CA ASP A 227 3.43 -10.17 17.14
C ASP A 227 1.95 -10.52 17.34
N GLY A 228 1.20 -10.74 16.25
CA GLY A 228 -0.21 -11.05 16.38
C GLY A 228 -0.96 -10.99 15.06
N ILE A 229 -2.30 -10.95 15.17
CA ILE A 229 -3.19 -10.86 14.03
C ILE A 229 -4.21 -9.75 14.30
N VAL A 230 -4.40 -8.89 13.32
CA VAL A 230 -5.49 -7.91 13.32
C VAL A 230 -6.57 -8.37 12.34
N LYS A 231 -7.81 -8.12 12.72
CA LYS A 231 -8.99 -8.21 11.86
C LYS A 231 -9.54 -6.80 11.73
N THR A 232 -9.62 -6.27 10.53
CA THR A 232 -10.10 -4.91 10.23
C THR A 232 -11.48 -4.99 9.58
N ASP A 233 -12.49 -4.31 10.15
CA ASP A 233 -13.84 -4.20 9.57
C ASP A 233 -13.88 -3.01 8.60
N ILE A 234 -13.48 -3.26 7.35
CA ILE A 234 -13.31 -2.19 6.36
C ILE A 234 -14.65 -1.57 5.95
N LEU A 235 -15.74 -2.34 5.94
CA LEU A 235 -17.07 -1.82 5.60
C LEU A 235 -17.58 -0.85 6.66
N ALA A 236 -17.40 -1.16 7.95
CA ALA A 236 -17.81 -0.27 9.02
C ALA A 236 -17.08 1.08 8.92
N LEU A 237 -15.80 1.07 8.59
CA LEU A 237 -14.97 2.27 8.42
C LEU A 237 -15.36 3.09 7.19
N ILE A 238 -15.58 2.43 6.04
CA ILE A 238 -16.08 3.09 4.82
C ILE A 238 -17.43 3.75 5.09
N LYS A 239 -18.36 3.02 5.73
CA LYS A 239 -19.67 3.55 6.11
C LYS A 239 -19.52 4.78 7.00
N ARG A 240 -18.69 4.69 8.04
CA ARG A 240 -18.46 5.81 8.96
C ARG A 240 -17.85 7.03 8.27
N LYS A 241 -16.89 6.82 7.37
CA LYS A 241 -16.31 7.91 6.56
C LYS A 241 -17.38 8.60 5.72
N ASN A 242 -18.23 7.82 5.06
CA ASN A 242 -19.29 8.35 4.22
C ASN A 242 -20.36 9.11 5.02
N GLU A 243 -20.70 8.64 6.23
CA GLU A 243 -21.59 9.35 7.15
C GLU A 243 -21.01 10.71 7.55
N LEU A 244 -19.74 10.75 7.96
CA LEU A 244 -19.06 12.00 8.33
C LEU A 244 -18.93 12.95 7.15
N LEU A 245 -18.64 12.43 5.95
CA LEU A 245 -18.56 13.22 4.73
C LEU A 245 -19.93 13.83 4.39
N SER A 246 -21.00 13.03 4.43
CA SER A 246 -22.37 13.47 4.15
C SER A 246 -22.85 14.52 5.15
N ALA A 247 -22.45 14.39 6.41
CA ALA A 247 -22.72 15.36 7.47
C ALA A 247 -21.82 16.60 7.44
N ARG A 248 -20.85 16.68 6.52
CA ARG A 248 -19.79 17.72 6.47
C ARG A 248 -18.99 17.83 7.77
N GLN A 249 -18.81 16.70 8.45
CA GLN A 249 -18.08 16.58 9.72
C GLN A 249 -16.72 15.90 9.55
N LEU A 250 -16.45 15.31 8.38
CA LEU A 250 -15.14 14.74 8.08
C LEU A 250 -14.11 15.87 8.04
N LYS A 251 -13.07 15.77 8.87
CA LYS A 251 -11.91 16.67 8.85
C LYS A 251 -10.82 16.03 8.02
N ASN A 252 -10.12 16.82 7.21
CA ASN A 252 -8.92 16.32 6.52
C ASN A 252 -7.79 16.11 7.54
N ALA A 253 -7.74 14.92 8.14
CA ALA A 253 -6.70 14.54 9.10
C ALA A 253 -5.43 13.99 8.42
N GLY A 254 -5.52 13.55 7.15
CA GLY A 254 -4.41 12.97 6.38
C GLY A 254 -3.53 13.99 5.65
N GLY A 255 -3.91 15.27 5.66
CA GLY A 255 -3.21 16.33 4.94
C GLY A 255 -3.41 16.27 3.43
N GLU A 256 -2.87 17.23 2.68
CA GLU A 256 -2.70 17.18 1.20
C GLU A 256 -3.87 16.55 0.39
N GLY A 257 -5.11 16.98 0.65
CA GLY A 257 -6.30 16.46 -0.07
C GLY A 257 -6.76 15.04 0.31
N GLN A 258 -6.12 14.40 1.29
CA GLN A 258 -6.44 13.05 1.76
C GLN A 258 -7.42 13.05 2.94
N TRP A 259 -8.70 12.82 2.62
CA TRP A 259 -9.78 12.84 3.60
C TRP A 259 -9.85 11.54 4.41
N GLU A 260 -9.05 11.49 5.49
CA GLU A 260 -8.99 10.40 6.45
C GLU A 260 -9.90 10.62 7.68
N LEU A 261 -10.27 9.52 8.37
CA LEU A 261 -11.13 9.55 9.56
C LEU A 261 -10.46 10.21 10.78
N GLY A 262 -9.12 10.22 10.83
CA GLY A 262 -8.35 10.66 11.98
C GLY A 262 -8.20 9.57 13.06
N VAL A 263 -7.14 9.66 13.86
CA VAL A 263 -6.77 8.63 14.85
C VAL A 263 -7.86 8.39 15.90
N GLN A 264 -8.49 9.45 16.40
CA GLN A 264 -9.53 9.34 17.44
C GLN A 264 -10.75 8.57 16.95
N GLU A 265 -11.19 8.84 15.72
CA GLU A 265 -12.35 8.17 15.12
C GLU A 265 -12.02 6.71 14.79
N LEU A 266 -10.81 6.44 14.27
CA LEU A 266 -10.34 5.06 14.04
C LEU A 266 -10.33 4.25 15.33
N GLN A 267 -9.76 4.78 16.43
CA GLN A 267 -9.76 4.10 17.72
C GLN A 267 -11.17 3.85 18.27
N SER A 268 -12.10 4.79 18.04
CA SER A 268 -13.51 4.61 18.40
C SER A 268 -14.14 3.45 17.62
N MET A 269 -13.91 3.41 16.30
CA MET A 269 -14.40 2.36 15.42
C MET A 269 -13.80 1.00 15.76
N GLU A 270 -12.50 0.92 16.04
CA GLU A 270 -11.80 -0.31 16.43
C GLU A 270 -12.37 -0.90 17.71
N LYS A 271 -12.69 -0.06 18.71
CA LYS A 271 -13.38 -0.49 19.94
C LYS A 271 -14.78 -1.03 19.65
N HIS A 272 -15.55 -0.33 18.81
CA HIS A 272 -16.91 -0.72 18.46
C HIS A 272 -16.98 -2.04 17.67
N THR A 273 -16.02 -2.24 16.76
CA THR A 273 -15.99 -3.38 15.83
C THR A 273 -15.11 -4.53 16.32
N THR A 274 -14.52 -4.41 17.51
CA THR A 274 -13.62 -5.39 18.12
C THR A 274 -12.41 -5.74 17.24
N GLN A 275 -11.82 -4.73 16.60
CA GLN A 275 -10.66 -4.89 15.70
C GLN A 275 -9.37 -5.02 16.51
N ARG A 276 -9.10 -6.18 17.11
CA ARG A 276 -7.76 -6.65 17.51
C ARG A 276 -7.84 -8.04 18.14
N HIS A 277 -6.97 -8.96 17.72
CA HIS A 277 -6.74 -10.22 18.42
C HIS A 277 -5.24 -10.44 18.62
N THR A 278 -4.70 -9.98 19.74
CA THR A 278 -3.30 -10.29 20.10
C THR A 278 -3.24 -11.73 20.62
N PHE A 279 -2.45 -12.60 19.98
CA PHE A 279 -2.29 -13.99 20.39
C PHE A 279 -1.06 -14.15 21.30
N GLY A 280 -1.30 -14.38 22.60
CA GLY A 280 -0.32 -14.92 23.57
C GLY A 280 0.97 -14.10 23.81
N PRO A 281 1.78 -14.45 24.83
CA PRO A 281 3.12 -13.88 24.99
C PRO A 281 4.04 -14.38 23.87
N HIS A 282 4.74 -13.45 23.20
CA HIS A 282 5.72 -13.77 22.17
C HIS A 282 6.84 -14.62 22.77
N THR A 283 6.92 -15.89 22.37
CA THR A 283 8.19 -16.59 22.40
C THR A 283 8.91 -16.17 21.14
N PHE A 284 9.78 -15.17 21.26
CA PHE A 284 10.77 -14.91 20.23
C PHE A 284 11.51 -16.23 20.02
N GLY A 285 11.36 -16.84 18.84
CA GLY A 285 12.27 -17.90 18.43
C GLY A 285 13.66 -17.31 18.54
N SER A 286 14.46 -17.85 19.47
CA SER A 286 15.88 -17.54 19.53
C SER A 286 16.43 -17.64 18.11
N GLU A 287 16.95 -16.53 17.62
CA GLU A 287 17.62 -16.39 16.34
C GLU A 287 18.49 -17.63 16.10
N ALA A 288 18.16 -18.38 15.04
CA ALA A 288 18.93 -19.52 14.56
C ALA A 288 19.83 -19.08 13.41
#